data_AF-A0A1I0CRA7-F1
#
_entry.id   AF-A0A1I0CRA7-F1
#
_cell.length_a   1.000
_cell.length_b   1.000
_cell.length_c   1.000
_cell.angle_alpha   90.00
_cell.angle_beta   90.00
_cell.angle_gamma   90.00
#
_symmetry.space_group_name_H-M   'P 1'
#
loop_
_entity.id
_entity.type
_entity.pdbx_description
1 polymer ?
#
loop_
_entity_poly.entity_id
_entity_poly.type
_entity_poly.pdbx_seq_one_letter_code
_entity_poly.pdbx_strand_id
1 'polypeptide(L)' 'MRVNGGFPYITVENGDYMRNGELYLVHIYEGTELDLKYLENVLPYIYHLWGRKVYMETVVDDKEVVYSYNGDKVYRRLL' A
#
# COMPACT_ATOMS: atom_id res chain seq x y z
N MET A 1 6.76 -17.45 10.96
CA MET A 1 6.72 -17.72 9.51
C MET A 1 5.45 -18.49 9.18
N ARG A 2 4.50 -17.89 8.45
CA ARG A 2 3.26 -18.55 8.01
C ARG A 2 3.59 -19.52 6.87
N VAL A 3 3.17 -20.78 6.99
CA VAL A 3 3.71 -21.91 6.20
C VAL A 3 3.16 -22.10 4.77
N ASN A 4 2.34 -21.19 4.22
CA ASN A 4 1.66 -21.41 2.91
C ASN A 4 1.52 -20.16 2.01
N GLY A 5 2.51 -19.25 1.96
CA GLY A 5 2.35 -18.02 1.16
C GLY A 5 1.16 -17.18 1.69
N GLY A 6 1.23 -16.83 2.97
CA GLY A 6 0.14 -16.18 3.70
C GLY A 6 -0.36 -14.92 3.00
N PHE A 7 -1.65 -14.64 3.14
CA PHE A 7 -2.23 -13.38 2.69
C PHE A 7 -1.47 -12.20 3.32
N PRO A 8 -1.13 -11.16 2.53
CA PRO A 8 -0.44 -10.00 3.07
C PRO A 8 -1.29 -9.37 4.17
N TYR A 9 -0.65 -9.02 5.29
CA TYR A 9 -1.34 -8.36 6.38
C TYR A 9 -1.27 -6.85 6.19
N ILE A 10 -2.38 -6.27 5.74
CA ILE A 10 -2.50 -4.83 5.47
C ILE A 10 -3.44 -4.22 6.52
N THR A 11 -3.00 -3.14 7.15
CA THR A 11 -3.78 -2.36 8.11
C THR A 11 -4.09 -0.98 7.55
N VAL A 12 -5.20 -0.40 8.02
CA VAL A 12 -5.46 1.03 7.85
C VAL A 12 -4.77 1.74 9.01
N GLU A 13 -3.74 2.52 8.69
CA GLU A 13 -3.03 3.34 9.68
C GLU A 13 -3.75 4.68 9.85
N ASN A 14 -4.24 5.27 8.77
CA ASN A 14 -4.95 6.54 8.81
C ASN A 14 -6.00 6.68 7.69
N GLY A 15 -7.26 6.93 8.05
CA GLY A 15 -8.36 7.18 7.12
C GLY A 15 -8.64 8.66 6.82
N ASP A 16 -7.89 9.58 7.41
CA ASP A 16 -7.93 11.02 7.13
C ASP A 16 -6.50 11.57 7.00
N TYR A 17 -5.67 10.86 6.23
CA TYR A 17 -4.28 11.21 6.07
C TYR A 17 -4.15 12.61 5.44
N MET A 18 -3.20 13.39 5.97
CA MET A 18 -3.01 14.80 5.62
C MET A 18 -4.26 15.69 5.80
N ARG A 19 -5.25 15.24 6.59
CA ARG A 19 -6.55 15.92 6.80
C ARG A 19 -7.31 16.18 5.50
N ASN A 20 -7.13 15.32 4.50
CA ASN A 20 -7.74 15.44 3.17
C ASN A 20 -8.63 14.23 2.82
N GLY A 21 -8.96 13.39 3.81
CA GLY A 21 -9.67 12.12 3.61
C GLY A 21 -8.88 11.10 2.81
N GLU A 22 -7.55 11.22 2.72
CA GLU A 22 -6.72 10.26 2.00
C GLU A 22 -6.47 9.02 2.85
N LEU A 23 -6.36 7.86 2.21
CA LEU A 23 -6.20 6.58 2.91
C LEU A 23 -4.72 6.21 2.98
N TYR A 24 -4.22 5.97 4.19
CA TYR A 24 -2.87 5.45 4.42
C TYR A 24 -2.96 4.01 4.92
N LEU A 25 -2.42 3.09 4.12
CA LEU A 25 -2.34 1.66 4.39
C LEU A 25 -0.89 1.29 4.70
N VAL A 26 -0.71 0.34 5.63
CA VAL A 26 0.59 -0.22 5.97
C VAL A 26 0.54 -1.72 5.75
N HIS A 27 1.47 -2.24 4.97
CA HIS A 27 1.77 -3.66 4.92
C HIS A 27 2.68 -4.02 6.10
N ILE A 28 2.13 -4.80 7.02
CA ILE A 28 2.88 -5.34 8.15
C ILE A 28 3.85 -6.40 7.61
N TYR A 29 5.10 -6.00 7.42
CA TYR A 29 6.13 -6.85 6.84
C TYR A 29 6.52 -7.97 7.81
N GLU A 30 6.13 -9.20 7.48
CA GLU A 30 6.47 -10.42 8.24
C GLU A 30 7.59 -11.24 7.56
N GLY A 31 8.50 -10.58 6.83
CA GLY A 31 9.60 -11.22 6.09
C GLY A 31 9.24 -11.68 4.68
N THR A 32 8.14 -11.19 4.11
CA THR A 32 7.76 -11.42 2.72
C THR A 32 7.24 -10.13 2.13
N GLU A 33 7.81 -9.71 1.00
CA GLU A 33 7.43 -8.47 0.31
C GLU A 33 6.13 -8.65 -0.49
N LEU A 34 5.50 -7.53 -0.84
CA LEU A 34 4.38 -7.56 -1.79
C LEU A 34 4.89 -7.78 -3.21
N ASP A 35 4.13 -8.53 -4.00
CA ASP A 35 4.33 -8.56 -5.45
C ASP A 35 4.01 -7.17 -6.02
N LEU A 36 5.03 -6.50 -6.57
CA LEU A 36 4.92 -5.12 -7.04
C LEU A 36 3.94 -4.96 -8.20
N LYS A 37 3.88 -5.94 -9.11
CA LYS A 37 2.94 -5.92 -10.23
C LYS A 37 1.51 -6.04 -9.72
N TYR A 38 1.28 -6.88 -8.72
CA TYR A 38 -0.03 -7.01 -8.09
C TYR A 38 -0.40 -5.74 -7.34
N LEU A 39 0.52 -5.18 -6.53
CA LEU A 39 0.33 -3.92 -5.81
C LEU A 39 -0.07 -2.77 -6.73
N GLU A 40 0.66 -2.57 -7.83
CA GLU A 40 0.38 -1.50 -8.79
C GLU A 40 -0.99 -1.64 -9.46
N ASN A 41 -1.46 -2.87 -9.68
CA ASN A 41 -2.80 -3.14 -10.21
C ASN A 41 -3.89 -3.02 -9.14
N VAL A 42 -3.59 -3.29 -7.86
CA VAL A 42 -4.56 -3.25 -6.75
C VAL A 42 -4.87 -1.81 -6.31
N LEU A 43 -3.88 -0.92 -6.29
CA LEU A 43 -4.07 0.47 -5.84
C LEU A 43 -5.21 1.22 -6.57
N PRO A 44 -5.38 1.11 -7.90
CA PRO A 44 -6.54 1.66 -8.60
C PRO A 44 -7.89 1.18 -8.07
N TYR A 45 -8.03 -0.10 -7.68
CA TYR A 45 -9.27 -0.62 -7.12
C TYR A 45 -9.53 -0.09 -5.71
N ILE A 46 -8.48 0.04 -4.88
CA ILE A 46 -8.64 0.64 -3.55
C ILE A 46 -9.06 2.11 -3.68
N TYR A 47 -8.45 2.86 -4.61
CA TYR A 47 -8.88 4.21 -4.91
C TYR A 47 -10.34 4.28 -5.39
N HIS A 48 -10.77 3.34 -6.24
CA HIS A 48 -12.15 3.29 -6.70
C HIS A 48 -13.14 3.09 -5.54
N LEU A 49 -12.79 2.25 -4.56
CA LEU A 49 -13.62 2.01 -3.39
C LEU A 49 -13.57 3.15 -2.37
N TRP A 50 -12.41 3.74 -2.14
CA TRP A 50 -12.21 4.81 -1.16
C TRP A 50 -12.62 6.19 -1.68
N GLY A 51 -12.47 6.44 -2.99
CA GLY A 51 -12.82 7.68 -3.68
C GLY A 51 -11.79 8.81 -3.57
N ARG A 52 -10.66 8.59 -2.88
CA ARG A 52 -9.58 9.56 -2.69
C ARG A 52 -8.22 8.87 -2.82
N LYS A 53 -7.15 9.68 -2.86
CA LYS A 53 -5.77 9.19 -2.99
C LYS A 53 -5.46 8.17 -1.89
N VAL A 54 -4.77 7.09 -2.28
CA VAL A 54 -4.38 5.98 -1.41
C VAL A 54 -2.86 5.89 -1.36
N TYR A 55 -2.33 5.58 -0.20
CA TYR A 55 -0.93 5.27 0.05
C TYR A 55 -0.81 3.84 0.60
N MET A 56 0.20 3.10 0.14
CA MET A 56 0.59 1.79 0.65
C MET A 56 2.06 1.85 1.03
N GLU A 57 2.34 1.80 2.32
CA GLU A 57 3.68 1.60 2.86
C GLU A 57 4.01 0.11 2.89
N THR A 58 5.19 -0.26 2.42
CA THR A 58 5.71 -1.63 2.42
C THR A 58 7.24 -1.62 2.40
N VAL A 59 7.85 -2.77 2.63
CA VAL A 59 9.29 -3.00 2.43
C VAL A 59 9.54 -3.58 1.03
N VAL A 60 10.58 -3.10 0.35
CA VAL A 60 11.11 -3.62 -0.94
C VAL A 60 12.63 -3.54 -0.91
N ASP A 61 13.31 -4.65 -1.19
CA ASP A 61 14.77 -4.77 -1.09
C ASP A 61 15.31 -4.23 0.25
N ASP A 62 14.67 -4.65 1.36
CA ASP A 62 14.96 -4.21 2.74
C ASP A 62 14.85 -2.69 2.98
N LYS A 63 14.14 -1.96 2.10
CA LYS A 63 13.90 -0.52 2.24
C LYS A 63 12.42 -0.23 2.38
N GLU A 64 12.09 0.69 3.28
CA GLU A 64 10.73 1.22 3.39
C GLU A 64 10.39 2.09 2.18
N VAL A 65 9.25 1.80 1.57
CA VAL A 65 8.78 2.44 0.35
C VAL A 65 7.28 2.71 0.49
N VAL A 66 6.86 3.89 0.02
CA VAL A 66 5.45 4.22 -0.12
C VAL A 66 5.09 4.26 -1.60
N TYR A 67 4.11 3.43 -1.97
CA TYR A 67 3.39 3.54 -3.23
C TYR A 67 2.15 4.41 -3.01
N SER A 68 1.78 5.22 -4.00
CA SER A 68 0.52 5.97 -3.92
C SER A 68 -0.17 6.08 -5.26
N TYR A 69 -1.50 6.14 -5.25
CA TYR A 69 -2.31 6.28 -6.45
C TYR A 69 -3.34 7.37 -6.26
N ASN A 70 -3.36 8.33 -7.19
CA ASN A 70 -4.18 9.54 -7.12
C ASN A 70 -5.36 9.54 -8.11
N GLY A 71 -5.63 8.42 -8.78
CA GLY A 71 -6.66 8.33 -9.83
C GLY A 71 -6.12 8.34 -11.27
N ASP A 72 -4.82 8.57 -11.46
CA ASP A 72 -4.18 8.58 -12.78
C ASP A 72 -3.05 7.55 -12.85
N LYS A 73 -2.01 7.74 -12.04
CA LYS A 73 -0.82 6.89 -12.05
C LYS A 73 -0.35 6.50 -10.65
N VAL A 74 0.38 5.38 -10.58
CA VAL A 74 1.06 4.95 -9.36
C VAL A 74 2.39 5.69 -9.26
N TYR A 75 2.66 6.24 -8.07
CA TYR A 75 3.91 6.89 -7.71
C TYR A 75 4.61 6.07 -6.65
N ARG A 76 5.95 6.03 -6.71
CA ARG A 76 6.81 5.38 -5.72
C ARG A 76 7.70 6.42 -5.06
N ARG A 77 7.82 6.35 -3.74
CA ARG A 77 8.71 7.20 -2.93
C ARG A 77 9.42 6.33 -1.89
N LEU A 78 10.75 6.40 -1.83
CA LEU A 78 11.53 5.83 -0.73
C LEU A 78 11.32 6.68 0.53
N LEU A 79 11.19 6.03 1.68
CA LEU A 79 11.14 6.70 2.99
C LEU A 79 12.55 7.00 3.51
#